data_AF-A0A392RLS6-F1
#
_entry.id   AF-A0A392RLS6-F1
#
_cell.length_a   1.000
_cell.length_b   1.000
_cell.length_c   1.000
_cell.angle_alpha   90.00
_cell.angle_beta   90.00
_cell.angle_gamma   90.00
#
_symmetry.space_group_name_H-M   'P 1'
#
loop_
_entity.id
_entity.type
_entity.pdbx_description
1 polymer ?
#
loop_
_entity_poly.entity_id
_entity_poly.type
_entity_poly.pdbx_seq_one_letter_code
_entity_poly.pdbx_strand_id
1 'polypeptide(L)' 'MELKQGNMSVAEYAAKFESLCNFSPYYNTPEAEYDKCDKFESGLRPDVKHLIGFPKIRNFPTLVNKSRICDEDGRAKTN' A
#
# COMPACT_ATOMS: atom_id res chain seq x y z
N MET A 1 -8.07 10.84 1.91
CA MET A 1 -7.20 10.47 0.77
C MET A 1 -7.89 9.37 -0.01
N GLU A 2 -8.09 9.50 -1.31
CA GLU A 2 -8.71 8.44 -2.15
C GLU A 2 -7.78 8.05 -3.30
N LEU A 3 -6.55 7.68 -2.96
CA LEU A 3 -5.58 7.22 -3.94
C LEU A 3 -5.82 5.72 -4.23
N LYS A 4 -6.04 5.38 -5.49
CA LYS A 4 -6.09 4.00 -5.98
C LYS A 4 -4.83 3.70 -6.79
N GLN A 5 -4.30 2.48 -6.65
CA GLN A 5 -3.13 2.01 -7.38
C GLN A 5 -3.38 2.05 -8.90
N GLY A 6 -4.54 1.57 -9.35
CA GLY A 6 -4.86 1.49 -10.78
C GLY A 6 -3.78 0.73 -11.56
N ASN A 7 -3.30 1.30 -12.66
CA ASN A 7 -2.25 0.71 -13.49
C ASN A 7 -0.82 1.01 -12.99
N MET A 8 -0.65 1.73 -11.89
CA MET A 8 0.67 2.04 -11.33
C MET A 8 1.28 0.79 -10.68
N SER A 9 2.61 0.73 -10.67
CA SER A 9 3.32 -0.20 -9.79
C SER A 9 3.02 0.13 -8.32
N VAL A 10 3.14 -0.86 -7.44
CA VAL A 10 3.00 -0.58 -5.99
C VAL A 10 4.03 0.45 -5.52
N ALA A 11 5.23 0.47 -6.11
CA ALA A 11 6.27 1.44 -5.77
C ALA A 11 5.83 2.89 -6.06
N GLU A 12 5.27 3.15 -7.24
CA GLU A 12 4.74 4.47 -7.61
C GLU A 12 3.52 4.86 -6.76
N TYR A 13 2.64 3.89 -6.49
CA TYR A 13 1.48 4.08 -5.62
C TYR A 13 1.92 4.47 -4.20
N ALA A 14 2.88 3.77 -3.63
CA ALA A 14 3.43 4.05 -2.30
C ALA A 14 4.08 5.43 -2.21
N ALA A 15 4.89 5.81 -3.21
CA ALA A 15 5.50 7.13 -3.24
C ALA A 15 4.45 8.26 -3.28
N LYS A 16 3.39 8.11 -4.09
CA LYS A 16 2.28 9.07 -4.12
C LYS A 16 1.49 9.10 -2.82
N PHE A 17 1.27 7.93 -2.22
CA PHE A 17 0.56 7.82 -0.95
C PHE A 17 1.34 8.49 0.19
N GLU A 18 2.65 8.26 0.29
CA GLU A 18 3.51 8.94 1.27
C GLU A 18 3.53 10.44 1.07
N SER A 19 3.62 10.90 -0.19
CA SER A 19 3.53 12.33 -0.50
C SER A 19 2.23 12.93 0.05
N LEU A 20 1.08 12.28 -0.16
CA LEU A 20 -0.20 12.70 0.40
C LEU A 20 -0.22 12.68 1.94
N CYS A 21 0.36 11.65 2.56
CA CYS A 21 0.50 11.61 4.03
C CYS A 21 1.37 12.75 4.55
N ASN A 22 2.42 13.14 3.83
CA ASN A 22 3.27 14.25 4.23
C ASN A 22 2.51 15.60 4.22
N PHE A 23 1.51 15.76 3.34
CA PHE A 23 0.63 16.93 3.35
C PHE A 23 -0.39 16.95 4.50
N SER A 24 -0.58 15.83 5.21
CA SER A 24 -1.58 15.71 6.27
C SER A 24 -0.93 15.21 7.56
N PRO A 25 -0.60 16.11 8.52
CA PRO A 25 0.11 15.78 9.75
C PRO A 25 -0.55 14.66 10.58
N TYR A 26 -1.87 14.48 10.43
CA TYR A 26 -2.63 13.39 11.03
C TYR A 26 -2.01 12.01 10.73
N TYR A 27 -1.61 11.75 9.48
CA TYR A 27 -1.09 10.43 9.07
C TYR A 27 0.37 10.18 9.43
N ASN A 28 1.02 11.15 10.07
CA ASN A 28 2.39 11.03 10.56
C ASN A 28 2.44 10.65 12.04
N THR A 29 1.29 10.48 12.70
CA THR A 29 1.25 10.01 14.09
C THR A 29 1.12 8.49 14.16
N PRO A 30 1.64 7.85 15.24
CA PRO A 30 1.52 6.41 15.44
C PRO A 30 0.06 5.94 15.52
N GLU A 31 -0.84 6.77 16.05
CA GLU A 31 -2.25 6.45 16.19
C GLU A 31 -2.94 6.30 14.82
N ALA A 32 -2.51 7.09 13.84
CA ALA A 32 -3.03 7.04 12.48
C ALA A 32 -2.32 5.99 11.60
N GLU A 33 -1.29 5.27 12.09
CA GLU A 33 -0.59 4.26 11.29
C GLU A 33 -1.53 3.12 10.88
N TYR A 34 -2.46 2.76 11.76
CA TYR A 34 -3.51 1.77 11.48
C TYR A 34 -4.45 2.24 10.37
N ASP A 35 -4.98 3.45 10.48
CA ASP A 35 -5.84 4.06 9.45
C ASP A 35 -5.08 4.19 8.12
N LYS A 36 -3.79 4.54 8.19
CA LYS A 36 -2.89 4.65 7.04
C LYS A 36 -2.75 3.31 6.32
N CYS A 37 -2.54 2.22 7.06
CA CYS A 37 -2.45 0.88 6.51
C CYS A 37 -3.78 0.45 5.87
N ASP A 38 -4.90 0.60 6.58
CA ASP A 38 -6.23 0.25 6.07
C ASP A 38 -6.56 1.05 4.80
N LYS A 39 -6.16 2.34 4.76
CA LYS A 39 -6.39 3.18 3.59
C LYS A 39 -5.51 2.82 2.40
N PHE A 40 -4.25 2.46 2.65
CA PHE A 40 -3.35 1.96 1.61
C PHE A 40 -3.87 0.63 1.04
N GLU A 41 -4.22 -0.32 1.90
CA GLU A 41 -4.76 -1.63 1.51
C GLU A 41 -6.08 -1.50 0.73
N SER A 42 -6.92 -0.53 1.08
CA SER A 42 -8.14 -0.19 0.34
C SER A 42 -7.88 0.29 -1.09
N GLY A 43 -6.74 0.93 -1.35
CA GLY A 43 -6.42 1.50 -2.66
C GLY A 43 -5.60 0.57 -3.55
N LEU A 44 -5.04 -0.52 -2.99
CA LEU A 44 -4.34 -1.54 -3.76
C LEU A 44 -5.26 -2.30 -4.71
N ARG A 45 -4.68 -2.82 -5.78
CA ARG A 45 -5.40 -3.72 -6.68
C ARG A 45 -5.75 -5.04 -5.97
N PRO A 46 -6.87 -5.69 -6.35
CA PRO A 46 -7.34 -6.91 -5.69
C PRO A 46 -6.36 -8.09 -5.73
N ASP A 47 -5.58 -8.21 -6.81
CA ASP A 47 -4.51 -9.20 -6.99
C ASP A 47 -3.43 -9.08 -5.92
N VAL A 48 -2.90 -7.86 -5.71
CA VAL A 48 -1.89 -7.58 -4.67
C VAL A 48 -2.52 -7.71 -3.29
N LYS A 49 -3.72 -7.14 -3.09
CA LYS A 49 -4.45 -7.16 -1.83
C LYS A 49 -4.70 -8.58 -1.32
N HIS A 50 -5.06 -9.51 -2.21
CA HIS A 50 -5.30 -10.90 -1.83
C HIS A 50 -4.03 -11.58 -1.32
N LEU A 51 -2.87 -11.27 -1.92
CA LEU A 51 -1.57 -11.86 -1.56
C LEU A 51 -1.03 -11.34 -0.23
N ILE A 52 -1.30 -10.07 0.11
CA ILE A 52 -0.87 -9.45 1.38
C ILE A 52 -1.92 -9.56 2.50
N GLY A 53 -3.16 -9.93 2.18
CA GLY A 53 -4.33 -9.76 3.04
C GLY A 53 -4.36 -10.63 4.30
N PHE A 54 -3.44 -11.58 4.45
CA PHE A 54 -3.35 -12.41 5.65
C PHE A 54 -1.89 -12.62 6.10
N PRO A 55 -1.52 -12.23 7.34
CA PRO A 55 -2.29 -11.46 8.34
C PRO A 55 -2.34 -9.95 8.04
N LYS A 56 -3.37 -9.25 8.58
CA LYS A 56 -3.54 -7.79 8.46
C LYS A 56 -2.29 -7.06 8.97
N ILE A 57 -1.56 -6.41 8.07
CA ILE A 57 -0.30 -5.73 8.39
C ILE A 57 -0.62 -4.35 8.97
N ARG A 58 -0.12 -4.10 10.17
CA ARG A 58 -0.38 -2.89 10.95
C ARG A 58 0.80 -1.91 10.95
N ASN A 59 1.83 -2.24 10.18
CA ASN A 59 3.04 -1.43 10.02
C ASN A 59 3.15 -1.00 8.56
N PHE A 60 3.10 0.30 8.32
CA PHE A 60 3.03 0.84 6.95
C PHE A 60 4.27 0.46 6.11
N PRO A 61 5.51 0.60 6.61
CA PRO A 61 6.70 0.14 5.88
C PRO A 61 6.65 -1.35 5.49
N THR A 62 6.18 -2.21 6.39
CA THR A 62 6.05 -3.65 6.14
C THR A 62 4.99 -3.94 5.08
N LEU A 63 3.86 -3.22 5.13
CA LEU A 63 2.77 -3.33 4.16
C LEU A 63 3.25 -2.95 2.76
N VAL A 64 3.93 -1.81 2.62
CA VAL A 64 4.49 -1.34 1.34
C VAL A 64 5.49 -2.35 0.79
N ASN A 65 6.42 -2.85 1.61
CA ASN A 65 7.43 -3.79 1.14
C ASN A 65 6.83 -5.12 0.67
N LYS A 66 5.89 -5.70 1.44
CA LYS A 66 5.18 -6.92 1.02
C LYS A 66 4.36 -6.70 -0.23
N SER A 67 3.65 -5.58 -0.31
CA SER A 67 2.85 -5.23 -1.50
C SER A 67 3.72 -5.12 -2.74
N ARG A 68 4.93 -4.53 -2.62
CA ARG A 68 5.88 -4.41 -3.73
C ARG A 68 6.35 -5.78 -4.22
N ILE A 69 6.72 -6.67 -3.30
CA ILE A 69 7.14 -8.04 -3.63
C ILE A 69 6.01 -8.78 -4.37
N CYS A 70 4.77 -8.69 -3.87
CA CYS A 70 3.62 -9.34 -4.51
C CYS A 70 3.29 -8.77 -5.90
N ASP A 71 3.47 -7.48 -6.12
CA ASP A 71 3.30 -6.81 -7.42
C ASP A 71 4.34 -7.29 -8.44
N GLU A 72 5.59 -7.47 -8.00
CA GLU A 72 6.69 -8.01 -8.81
C GLU A 72 6.51 -9.51 -9.11
N ASP A 73 6.15 -10.32 -8.11
CA ASP A 73 5.86 -11.76 -8.26
C ASP A 73 4.67 -12.03 -9.19
N GLY A 74 3.64 -11.18 -9.16
CA GLY A 74 2.50 -11.26 -10.07
C GLY A 74 2.88 -10.96 -11.53
N ARG A 75 3.72 -9.95 -11.75
CA ARG A 75 4.27 -9.61 -13.08
C ARG A 75 5.26 -10.63 -13.62
N ALA A 76 6.05 -11.29 -12.76
CA ALA A 76 7.02 -12.29 -13.18
C ALA A 76 6.38 -13.58 -13.73
N LYS A 77 5.14 -13.88 -13.34
CA LYS A 77 4.40 -15.09 -13.76
C LYS A 77 3.64 -14.94 -15.08
N THR A 78 3.66 -13.76 -15.69
CA THR A 78 2.92 -13.46 -16.94
C THR A 78 3.79 -13.53 -18.19
N ASN A 79 4.99 -14.10 -18.11
CA ASN A 79 5.94 -14.22 -19.21
C ASN A 79 6.25 -15.68 -19.57
#